data_AF-U6G7I6-F1
#
_entry.id   AF-U6G7I6-F1
#
_cell.length_a   1.000
_cell.length_b   1.000
_cell.length_c   1.000
_cell.angle_alpha   90.00
_cell.angle_beta   90.00
_cell.angle_gamma   90.00
#
_symmetry.space_group_name_H-M   'P 1'
#
loop_
_entity.id
_entity.type
_entity.pdbx_description
1 polymer ?
#
loop_
_entity_poly.entity_id
_entity_poly.type
_entity_poly.pdbx_seq_one_letter_code
_entity_poly.pdbx_strand_id
1 'polypeptide(L)'
;MTNIWVGFRLFQDLFKSRVKLCWVSVLSLLFSVGLNKGFLVTKRTPPVRPSRRKGKKTTRVQAIREIIRQVAGFAPYERRVLDLIKIGTAATTKRALKFAKKRLGTHKRGKAKREELTNVAAAMKKKAAA
;
A
#
# COMPACT_ATOMS: atom_id res chain seq x y z
N MET A 1 51.76 1.11 11.60
CA MET A 1 52.17 1.36 10.20
C MET A 1 51.05 1.11 9.19
N THR A 2 49.78 1.31 9.56
CA THR A 2 48.62 1.30 8.65
C THR A 2 47.58 2.21 9.28
N ASN A 3 47.45 3.46 8.84
CA ASN A 3 46.24 4.30 9.00
C ASN A 3 46.39 5.73 8.47
N ILE A 4 47.45 6.05 7.73
CA ILE A 4 47.52 7.30 6.97
C ILE A 4 46.66 7.22 5.69
N TRP A 5 46.38 6.01 5.18
CA TRP A 5 45.62 5.80 3.94
C TRP A 5 44.09 5.71 4.09
N VAL A 6 43.55 5.51 5.31
CA VAL A 6 42.09 5.51 5.53
C VAL A 6 41.53 6.94 5.54
N GLY A 7 42.31 7.90 6.06
CA GLY A 7 41.94 9.31 6.08
C GLY A 7 41.87 9.96 4.70
N PHE A 8 42.76 9.59 3.77
CA PHE A 8 42.77 10.16 2.42
C PHE A 8 41.57 9.70 1.57
N ARG A 9 41.04 8.50 1.82
CA ARG A 9 39.85 7.98 1.13
C ARG A 9 38.56 8.61 1.65
N LEU A 10 38.46 8.84 2.95
CA LEU A 10 37.36 9.61 3.56
C LEU A 10 37.37 11.10 3.16
N PHE A 11 38.53 11.66 2.81
CA PHE A 11 38.62 13.03 2.32
C PHE A 11 38.21 13.18 0.84
N GLN A 12 38.49 12.18 0.00
CA GLN A 12 38.03 12.18 -1.40
C GLN A 12 36.54 11.86 -1.58
N ASP A 13 35.93 11.05 -0.71
CA ASP A 13 34.51 10.70 -0.78
C ASP A 13 33.58 11.84 -0.31
N LEU A 14 34.08 12.74 0.54
CA LEU A 14 33.38 13.95 0.96
C LEU A 14 33.38 15.05 -0.11
N PHE A 15 34.37 15.07 -1.01
CA PHE A 15 34.43 16.03 -2.11
C PHE A 15 33.60 15.60 -3.33
N LYS A 16 33.40 14.30 -3.56
CA LYS A 16 32.52 13.76 -4.62
C LYS A 16 31.03 13.81 -4.29
N SER A 17 30.67 13.96 -3.01
CA SER A 17 29.27 13.93 -2.57
C SER A 17 28.59 15.32 -2.51
N ARG A 18 29.35 16.43 -2.62
CA ARG A 18 28.80 17.79 -2.56
C ARG A 18 28.70 18.54 -3.88
N VAL A 19 29.25 18.02 -4.98
CA VAL A 19 29.21 18.69 -6.29
C VAL A 19 28.21 18.05 -7.27
N LYS A 20 27.75 16.83 -7.00
CA LYS A 20 26.81 16.12 -7.89
C LYS A 20 25.33 16.49 -7.73
N LEU A 21 24.97 17.34 -6.76
CA LEU A 21 23.59 17.76 -6.51
C LEU A 21 23.28 19.21 -6.91
N CYS A 22 24.26 19.96 -7.43
CA CYS A 22 24.04 21.39 -7.75
C CYS A 22 23.93 21.71 -9.26
N TRP A 23 24.20 20.76 -10.18
CA TRP A 23 24.27 21.09 -11.62
C TRP A 23 23.15 20.54 -12.51
N VAL A 24 22.26 19.67 -12.02
CA VAL A 24 21.11 19.17 -12.80
C VAL A 24 19.80 19.93 -12.49
N SER A 25 19.80 20.83 -11.50
CA SER A 25 18.58 21.53 -11.04
C SER A 25 18.61 23.05 -11.24
N VAL A 26 19.28 23.54 -12.30
CA VAL A 26 19.32 25.00 -12.59
C VAL A 26 18.65 25.36 -13.92
N LEU A 27 18.17 24.38 -14.71
CA LEU A 27 17.50 24.62 -16.00
C LEU A 27 15.97 24.41 -15.96
N SER A 28 15.30 24.83 -14.88
CA SER A 28 13.83 24.88 -14.82
C SER A 28 13.37 26.29 -14.47
N LEU A 29 13.70 27.21 -15.37
CA LEU A 29 13.34 28.62 -15.32
C LEU A 29 12.07 28.83 -16.15
N LEU A 30 11.01 29.35 -15.53
CA LEU A 30 9.91 30.12 -16.14
C LEU A 30 9.16 29.54 -17.36
N PHE A 31 9.20 28.24 -17.65
CA PHE A 31 8.37 27.67 -18.72
C PHE A 31 6.88 27.63 -18.32
N SER A 32 6.00 28.04 -19.23
CA SER A 32 4.52 27.97 -19.08
C SER A 32 3.95 26.58 -19.43
N VAL A 33 4.72 25.78 -20.18
CA VAL A 33 4.36 24.44 -20.66
C VAL A 33 5.46 23.43 -20.30
N GLY A 34 5.13 22.14 -20.23
CA GLY A 34 6.04 21.08 -19.78
C GLY A 34 5.77 20.59 -18.35
N LEU A 35 6.49 19.55 -17.92
CA LEU A 35 6.28 18.88 -16.63
C LEU A 35 6.80 19.69 -15.43
N ASN A 36 7.93 20.38 -15.60
CA ASN A 36 8.57 21.24 -14.59
C ASN A 36 8.29 22.72 -14.85
N LYS A 37 7.03 23.05 -15.13
CA LYS A 37 6.57 24.40 -15.42
C LYS A 37 6.22 25.19 -14.16
N GLY A 38 6.18 26.50 -14.30
CA GLY A 38 5.74 27.44 -13.27
C GLY A 38 6.88 28.10 -12.51
N PHE A 39 6.51 28.98 -11.58
CA PHE A 39 7.45 29.77 -10.80
C PHE A 39 8.09 28.93 -9.69
N LEU A 40 9.40 29.11 -9.51
CA LEU A 40 10.18 28.41 -8.49
C LEU A 40 9.86 28.96 -7.10
N VAL A 41 8.77 28.46 -6.50
CA VAL A 41 8.38 28.77 -5.11
C VAL A 41 8.88 27.69 -4.17
N THR A 42 9.46 28.11 -3.03
CA THR A 42 9.73 27.22 -1.89
C THR A 42 8.40 26.75 -1.29
N LYS A 43 7.92 25.58 -1.72
CA LYS A 43 6.65 25.02 -1.27
C LYS A 43 6.72 24.66 0.22
N ARG A 44 5.85 25.25 1.04
CA ARG A 44 5.65 24.86 2.44
C ARG A 44 4.85 23.56 2.52
N THR A 45 5.19 22.67 3.45
CA THR A 45 4.43 21.45 3.73
C THR A 45 3.38 21.72 4.81
N PRO A 46 2.10 21.98 4.45
CA PRO A 46 1.07 22.25 5.44
C PRO A 46 0.76 20.99 6.26
N PRO A 47 0.34 21.14 7.54
CA PRO A 47 -0.10 20.00 8.34
C PRO A 47 -1.33 19.34 7.72
N VAL A 48 -1.43 18.02 7.86
CA VAL A 48 -2.55 17.24 7.29
C VAL A 48 -3.86 17.61 8.00
N ARG A 49 -4.78 18.21 7.24
CA ARG A 49 -6.13 18.57 7.70
C ARG A 49 -6.86 17.36 8.32
N PRO A 50 -7.55 17.52 9.46
CA PRO A 50 -8.33 16.44 10.09
C PRO A 50 -9.34 15.77 9.15
N SER A 51 -9.98 16.53 8.25
CA SER A 51 -10.93 15.99 7.26
C SER A 51 -10.33 14.91 6.35
N ARG A 52 -9.01 14.98 6.05
CA ARG A 52 -8.29 13.96 5.27
C ARG A 52 -8.04 12.66 6.03
N ARG A 53 -8.30 12.61 7.35
CA ARG A 53 -8.14 11.41 8.19
C ARG A 53 -9.39 10.52 8.23
N LYS A 54 -10.51 10.96 7.63
CA LYS A 54 -11.78 10.21 7.61
C LYS A 54 -11.58 8.83 6.95
N GLY A 55 -12.06 7.77 7.59
CA GLY A 55 -12.04 6.39 7.06
C GLY A 55 -10.91 5.49 7.58
N LYS A 56 -9.97 6.03 8.38
CA LYS A 56 -8.96 5.21 9.07
C LYS A 56 -9.61 4.36 10.16
N LYS A 57 -9.18 3.11 10.31
CA LYS A 57 -9.63 2.21 11.38
C LYS A 57 -8.81 2.50 12.64
N THR A 58 -9.48 2.68 13.78
CA THR A 58 -8.84 2.72 15.10
C THR A 58 -8.82 1.32 15.72
N THR A 59 -7.95 1.09 16.70
CA THR A 59 -7.83 -0.21 17.41
C THR A 59 -9.16 -0.66 18.01
N ARG A 60 -9.89 0.26 18.66
CA ARG A 60 -11.25 0.02 19.19
C ARG A 60 -12.23 -0.45 18.11
N VAL A 61 -12.27 0.23 16.96
CA VAL A 61 -13.20 -0.15 15.86
C VAL A 61 -12.80 -1.49 15.24
N GLN A 62 -11.52 -1.81 15.20
CA GLN A 62 -11.06 -3.12 14.75
C GLN A 62 -11.56 -4.24 15.67
N ALA A 63 -11.35 -4.12 16.98
CA ALA A 63 -11.83 -5.12 17.96
C ALA A 63 -13.35 -5.33 17.89
N ILE A 64 -14.12 -4.24 17.80
CA ILE A 64 -15.59 -4.32 17.63
C ILE A 64 -15.96 -5.09 16.36
N ARG A 65 -15.27 -4.83 15.24
CA ARG A 65 -15.54 -5.52 13.96
C ARG A 65 -15.11 -6.99 13.97
N GLU A 66 -14.20 -7.39 14.84
CA GLU A 66 -13.81 -8.79 15.03
C GLU A 66 -14.89 -9.53 15.83
N ILE A 67 -15.40 -8.93 16.91
CA ILE A 67 -16.53 -9.45 17.71
C ILE A 67 -17.77 -9.63 16.85
N ILE A 68 -18.16 -8.63 16.06
CA ILE A 68 -19.35 -8.72 15.18
C ILE A 68 -19.20 -9.85 14.17
N ARG A 69 -18.00 -10.06 13.60
CA ARG A 69 -17.78 -11.17 12.66
C ARG A 69 -17.89 -12.53 13.32
N GLN A 70 -17.50 -12.66 14.59
CA GLN A 70 -17.66 -13.89 15.35
C GLN A 70 -19.14 -14.21 15.60
N VAL A 71 -19.95 -13.21 15.93
CA VAL A 71 -21.39 -13.38 16.24
C VAL A 71 -22.23 -13.58 14.98
N ALA A 72 -22.07 -12.71 13.98
CA ALA A 72 -22.93 -12.71 12.79
C ALA A 72 -22.50 -13.71 11.70
N GLY A 73 -21.24 -14.17 11.73
CA GLY A 73 -20.70 -15.07 10.71
C GLY A 73 -20.59 -14.45 9.32
N PHE A 74 -20.66 -15.30 8.28
CA PHE A 74 -20.51 -14.90 6.87
C PHE A 74 -21.83 -14.95 6.10
N ALA A 75 -22.03 -13.97 5.22
CA ALA A 75 -23.15 -13.96 4.31
C ALA A 75 -23.08 -15.15 3.30
N PRO A 76 -24.20 -15.63 2.75
CA PRO A 76 -24.22 -16.79 1.86
C PRO A 76 -23.35 -16.61 0.60
N TYR A 77 -23.23 -15.39 0.09
CA TYR A 77 -22.35 -15.11 -1.06
C TYR A 77 -20.86 -15.12 -0.67
N GLU A 78 -20.52 -14.72 0.56
CA GLU A 78 -19.15 -14.75 1.08
C GLU A 78 -18.70 -16.19 1.33
N ARG A 79 -19.60 -17.04 1.86
CA ARG A 79 -19.37 -18.49 2.00
C ARG A 79 -19.00 -19.14 0.67
N ARG A 80 -19.77 -18.89 -0.40
CA ARG A 80 -19.48 -19.41 -1.74
C ARG A 80 -18.13 -18.94 -2.30
N VAL A 81 -17.74 -17.69 -2.00
CA VAL A 81 -16.42 -17.18 -2.41
C VAL A 81 -15.29 -17.86 -1.62
N LEU A 82 -15.48 -18.10 -0.32
CA LEU A 82 -14.54 -18.85 0.51
C LEU A 82 -14.35 -20.28 -0.02
N ASP A 83 -15.43 -20.96 -0.41
CA ASP A 83 -15.35 -22.32 -0.96
C ASP A 83 -14.53 -22.36 -2.27
N LEU A 84 -14.76 -21.37 -3.16
CA LEU A 84 -13.95 -21.22 -4.37
C LEU A 84 -12.47 -20.91 -4.07
N ILE A 85 -12.19 -20.17 -3.00
CA ILE A 85 -10.82 -19.85 -2.57
C ILE A 85 -10.13 -21.05 -1.93
N LYS A 86 -10.86 -21.88 -1.17
CA LYS A 86 -10.32 -23.09 -0.52
C LYS A 86 -9.78 -24.10 -1.52
N ILE A 87 -10.41 -24.24 -2.69
CA ILE A 87 -9.95 -25.12 -3.79
C ILE A 87 -8.53 -24.73 -4.25
N GLY A 88 -8.18 -23.44 -4.21
CA GLY A 88 -6.80 -22.97 -4.38
C GLY A 88 -6.24 -22.96 -5.81
N THR A 89 -7.00 -23.37 -6.83
CA THR A 89 -6.53 -23.35 -8.24
C THR A 89 -6.61 -21.95 -8.87
N ALA A 90 -5.73 -21.65 -9.83
CA ALA A 90 -5.71 -20.34 -10.51
C ALA A 90 -7.03 -20.04 -11.25
N ALA A 91 -7.66 -21.06 -11.84
CA ALA A 91 -8.96 -20.91 -12.50
C ALA A 91 -10.09 -20.57 -11.52
N THR A 92 -10.10 -21.17 -10.32
CA THR A 92 -11.14 -20.95 -9.32
C THR A 92 -11.03 -19.59 -8.64
N THR A 93 -9.83 -19.06 -8.44
CA THR A 93 -9.65 -17.68 -7.92
C THR A 93 -10.13 -16.61 -8.91
N LYS A 94 -9.97 -16.83 -10.23
CA LYS A 94 -10.57 -15.98 -11.28
C LYS A 94 -12.09 -16.09 -11.30
N ARG A 95 -12.64 -17.29 -11.08
CA ARG A 95 -14.09 -17.52 -10.94
C ARG A 95 -14.65 -16.82 -9.70
N ALA A 96 -13.93 -16.85 -8.58
CA ALA A 96 -14.28 -16.15 -7.34
C ALA A 96 -14.37 -14.64 -7.57
N LEU A 97 -13.41 -14.05 -8.29
CA LEU A 97 -13.47 -12.63 -8.67
C LEU A 97 -14.70 -12.33 -9.54
N LYS A 98 -14.97 -13.14 -10.57
CA LYS A 98 -16.16 -12.97 -11.43
C LYS A 98 -17.45 -13.02 -10.62
N PHE A 99 -17.54 -13.96 -9.67
CA PHE A 99 -18.70 -14.08 -8.78
C PHE A 99 -18.84 -12.87 -7.84
N ALA A 100 -17.76 -12.45 -7.18
CA ALA A 100 -17.76 -11.27 -6.32
C ALA A 100 -18.10 -9.99 -7.08
N LYS A 101 -17.59 -9.81 -8.31
CA LYS A 101 -17.93 -8.69 -9.19
C LYS A 101 -19.42 -8.71 -9.56
N LYS A 102 -20.00 -9.88 -9.87
CA LYS A 102 -21.43 -10.00 -10.17
C LYS A 102 -22.32 -9.62 -8.98
N ARG A 103 -21.85 -9.82 -7.74
CA ARG A 103 -22.60 -9.46 -6.53
C ARG A 103 -22.41 -8.00 -6.08
N LEU A 104 -21.20 -7.46 -6.21
CA LEU A 104 -20.84 -6.12 -5.70
C LEU A 104 -20.83 -5.02 -6.79
N GLY A 105 -20.98 -5.41 -8.06
CA GLY A 105 -21.00 -4.55 -9.24
C GLY A 105 -19.63 -4.18 -9.79
N THR A 106 -18.75 -3.61 -8.96
CA THR A 106 -17.48 -3.04 -9.44
C THR A 106 -16.27 -3.97 -9.26
N HIS A 107 -15.28 -3.84 -10.15
CA HIS A 107 -14.04 -4.63 -10.08
C HIS A 107 -13.22 -4.33 -8.81
N LYS A 108 -13.09 -3.04 -8.44
CA LYS A 108 -12.34 -2.63 -7.24
C LYS A 108 -12.93 -3.23 -5.96
N ARG A 109 -14.25 -3.19 -5.79
CA ARG A 109 -14.93 -3.82 -4.64
C ARG A 109 -14.81 -5.33 -4.65
N GLY A 110 -14.98 -5.96 -5.82
CA GLY A 110 -14.80 -7.41 -5.98
C GLY A 110 -13.38 -7.89 -5.62
N LYS A 111 -12.36 -7.16 -6.07
CA LYS A 111 -10.95 -7.44 -5.73
C LYS A 111 -10.69 -7.28 -4.23
N ALA A 112 -11.14 -6.18 -3.62
CA ALA A 112 -10.99 -5.94 -2.19
C ALA A 112 -11.69 -7.02 -1.34
N LYS A 113 -12.89 -7.44 -1.71
CA LYS A 113 -13.62 -8.52 -1.01
C LYS A 113 -12.97 -9.88 -1.17
N ARG A 114 -12.41 -10.19 -2.34
CA ARG A 114 -11.62 -11.41 -2.53
C ARG A 114 -10.38 -11.41 -1.62
N GLU A 115 -9.64 -10.31 -1.57
CA GLU A 115 -8.44 -10.18 -0.72
C GLU A 115 -8.79 -10.31 0.78
N GLU A 116 -9.90 -9.72 1.22
CA GLU A 116 -10.42 -9.91 2.59
C GLU A 116 -10.67 -11.39 2.90
N LEU A 117 -11.38 -12.10 2.01
CA LEU A 117 -11.72 -13.51 2.21
C LEU A 117 -10.51 -14.46 2.07
N THR A 118 -9.53 -14.12 1.22
CA THR A 118 -8.26 -14.84 1.16
C THR A 118 -7.51 -14.74 2.48
N ASN A 119 -7.46 -13.56 3.09
CA ASN A 119 -6.82 -13.36 4.39
C ASN A 119 -7.54 -14.14 5.50
N VAL A 120 -8.88 -14.16 5.48
CA VAL A 120 -9.67 -14.99 6.39
C VAL A 120 -9.34 -16.47 6.22
N ALA A 121 -9.34 -16.97 4.98
CA ALA A 121 -9.02 -18.38 4.72
C ALA A 121 -7.61 -18.75 5.18
N ALA A 122 -6.63 -17.86 5.00
CA ALA A 122 -5.27 -18.05 5.50
C ALA A 122 -5.23 -18.06 7.04
N ALA A 123 -5.96 -17.17 7.71
CA ALA A 123 -6.06 -17.15 9.16
C ALA A 123 -6.73 -18.41 9.71
N MET A 124 -7.78 -18.93 9.05
CA MET A 124 -8.42 -20.20 9.41
C MET A 124 -7.44 -21.37 9.28
N LYS A 125 -6.66 -21.44 8.20
CA LYS A 125 -5.63 -22.48 8.02
C LYS A 125 -4.57 -22.43 9.12
N LYS A 126 -4.11 -21.23 9.49
CA LYS A 126 -3.12 -21.06 10.58
C LYS A 126 -3.68 -21.49 11.93
N LYS A 127 -4.96 -21.15 12.22
CA LYS A 127 -5.63 -21.57 13.47
C LYS A 127 -5.89 -23.06 13.55
N ALA A 128 -6.09 -23.74 12.42
CA ALA A 128 -6.27 -25.19 12.40
C ALA A 128 -4.94 -25.97 12.54
N ALA A 129 -3.81 -25.31 12.23
CA ALA A 129 -2.48 -25.89 12.35
C ALA A 129 -1.79 -25.60 13.69
N ALA A 130 -2.37 -24.70 14.50
CA ALA A 130 -1.94 -24.37 15.85
C ALA A 130 -2.84 -25.08 16.86
#